data_AF-A0A146FL51-F1
#
_entry.id   AF-A0A146FL51-F1
#
_cell.length_a   1.000
_cell.length_b   1.000
_cell.length_c   1.000
_cell.angle_alpha   90.00
_cell.angle_beta   90.00
_cell.angle_gamma   90.00
#
_symmetry.space_group_name_H-M   'P 1'
#
loop_
_entity.id
_entity.type
_entity.pdbx_description
1 polymer ?
#
loop_
_entity_poly.entity_id
_entity_poly.type
_entity_poly.pdbx_seq_one_letter_code
_entity_poly.pdbx_strand_id
1 'polypeptide(L)'
;MNALKADPRTVDLRSLAPHFYSLSERILELFEEEELVETFKKRSAVIADHAHNPQGALGQGADFLRGLDETERQLFRVAHDSAKDTRVWAGEAKKK
;
A
#
# COMPACT_ATOMS: atom_id res chain seq x y z
N MET A 1 -17.17 -8.04 2.27
CA MET A 1 -16.73 -7.28 3.47
C MET A 1 -16.04 -8.13 4.53
N ASN A 2 -16.53 -9.33 4.89
CA ASN A 2 -16.01 -10.09 6.04
C ASN A 2 -14.49 -10.35 6.01
N ALA A 3 -13.89 -10.56 4.82
CA ALA A 3 -12.44 -10.73 4.67
C ALA A 3 -11.65 -9.45 5.01
N LEU A 4 -12.13 -8.28 4.61
CA LEU A 4 -11.52 -6.98 4.94
C LEU A 4 -11.62 -6.68 6.44
N LYS A 5 -12.73 -7.10 7.07
CA LYS A 5 -12.93 -6.98 8.52
C LYS A 5 -12.00 -7.89 9.32
N ALA A 6 -11.75 -9.11 8.82
CA ALA A 6 -10.91 -10.09 9.50
C ALA A 6 -9.41 -9.73 9.42
N ASP A 7 -8.85 -9.66 8.21
CA ASP A 7 -7.50 -9.15 7.99
C ASP A 7 -7.35 -8.55 6.59
N PRO A 8 -7.35 -7.21 6.48
CA PRO A 8 -7.30 -6.53 5.18
C PRO A 8 -5.96 -6.74 4.46
N ARG A 9 -4.89 -7.17 5.15
CA ARG A 9 -3.56 -7.38 4.56
C ARG A 9 -3.50 -8.64 3.69
N THR A 10 -4.39 -9.58 3.93
CA THR A 10 -4.46 -10.87 3.22
C THR A 10 -5.27 -10.80 1.93
N VAL A 11 -5.99 -9.71 1.71
CA VAL A 11 -6.91 -9.55 0.58
C VAL A 11 -6.18 -8.94 -0.61
N ASP A 12 -6.31 -9.58 -1.78
CA ASP A 12 -5.90 -9.03 -3.07
C ASP A 12 -6.97 -8.04 -3.55
N LEU A 13 -6.77 -6.74 -3.27
CA LEU A 13 -7.71 -5.69 -3.67
C LEU A 13 -7.77 -5.51 -5.18
N ARG A 14 -6.65 -5.71 -5.87
CA ARG A 14 -6.58 -5.61 -7.33
C ARG A 14 -7.48 -6.63 -8.02
N SER A 15 -7.55 -7.85 -7.48
CA SER A 15 -8.43 -8.91 -7.99
C SER A 15 -9.92 -8.57 -7.83
N LEU A 16 -10.28 -7.81 -6.79
CA LEU A 16 -11.65 -7.35 -6.54
C LEU A 16 -12.00 -6.18 -7.46
N ALA A 17 -11.15 -5.15 -7.46
CA ALA A 17 -11.26 -3.99 -8.34
C ALA A 17 -9.88 -3.32 -8.48
N PRO A 18 -9.37 -3.11 -9.70
CA PRO A 18 -8.08 -2.43 -9.91
C PRO A 18 -8.00 -1.02 -9.29
N HIS A 19 -9.16 -0.37 -9.15
CA HIS A 19 -9.35 0.99 -8.67
C HIS A 19 -10.22 1.03 -7.39
N PHE A 20 -10.02 0.04 -6.51
CA PHE A 20 -10.85 -0.19 -5.31
C PHE A 20 -11.11 1.09 -4.50
N TYR A 21 -10.07 1.79 -4.03
CA TYR A 21 -10.28 2.95 -3.16
C TYR A 21 -10.92 4.14 -3.87
N SER A 22 -10.59 4.39 -5.14
CA SER A 22 -11.22 5.47 -5.90
C SER A 22 -12.70 5.21 -6.20
N LEU A 23 -13.09 3.95 -6.35
CA LEU A 23 -14.50 3.57 -6.45
C LEU A 23 -15.18 3.73 -5.09
N SER A 24 -14.53 3.26 -4.02
CA SER A 24 -15.06 3.32 -2.68
C SER A 24 -15.25 4.76 -2.18
N GLU A 25 -14.39 5.71 -2.55
CA GLU A 25 -14.55 7.13 -2.24
C GLU A 25 -15.90 7.67 -2.76
N ARG A 26 -16.27 7.32 -4.00
CA ARG A 26 -17.57 7.72 -4.59
C ARG A 26 -18.75 7.01 -3.91
N ILE A 27 -18.55 5.78 -3.46
CA ILE A 27 -19.57 5.03 -2.72
C ILE A 27 -19.74 5.61 -1.31
N LEU A 28 -18.67 6.10 -0.69
CA LEU A 28 -18.69 6.72 0.63
C LEU A 28 -19.51 8.02 0.66
N GLU A 29 -19.64 8.72 -0.46
CA GLU A 29 -20.56 9.85 -0.59
C GLU A 29 -22.04 9.45 -0.41
N LEU A 30 -22.36 8.17 -0.66
CA LEU A 30 -23.71 7.63 -0.56
C LEU A 30 -23.94 6.86 0.74
N PHE A 31 -22.89 6.23 1.29
CA PHE A 31 -22.95 5.39 2.49
C PHE A 31 -21.72 5.62 3.37
N GLU A 32 -21.90 5.94 4.65
CA GLU A 32 -20.78 6.08 5.58
C GLU A 32 -20.27 4.69 6.04
N GLU A 33 -19.10 4.28 5.57
CA GLU A 33 -18.43 3.05 6.00
C GLU A 33 -17.06 3.34 6.61
N GLU A 34 -17.00 3.54 7.93
CA GLU A 34 -15.76 3.81 8.68
C GLU A 34 -14.71 2.69 8.54
N GLU A 35 -15.15 1.45 8.33
CA GLU A 35 -14.28 0.28 8.19
C GLU A 35 -13.33 0.34 6.98
N LEU A 36 -13.71 1.06 5.92
CA LEU A 36 -12.88 1.22 4.74
C LEU A 36 -11.64 2.07 5.05
N VAL A 37 -11.81 3.12 5.85
CA VAL A 37 -10.73 3.99 6.31
C VAL A 37 -9.74 3.19 7.15
N GLU A 38 -10.23 2.35 8.06
CA GLU A 38 -9.38 1.47 8.88
C GLU A 38 -8.62 0.43 8.04
N THR A 39 -9.25 -0.11 7.00
CA THR A 39 -8.61 -1.00 6.03
C THR A 39 -7.45 -0.28 5.33
N PHE A 40 -7.68 0.94 4.84
CA PHE A 40 -6.67 1.75 4.17
C PHE A 40 -5.49 2.09 5.09
N LYS A 41 -5.75 2.49 6.35
CA LYS A 41 -4.70 2.78 7.34
C LYS A 41 -3.80 1.57 7.59
N LYS A 42 -4.40 0.41 7.87
CA LYS A 42 -3.66 -0.84 8.16
C LYS A 42 -2.78 -1.27 6.99
N ARG A 43 -3.31 -1.18 5.77
CA ARG A 43 -2.55 -1.55 4.55
C ARG A 43 -1.47 -0.53 4.22
N SER A 44 -1.74 0.76 4.42
CA SER A 44 -0.75 1.84 4.21
C SER A 44 0.51 1.68 5.06
N ALA A 45 0.37 1.22 6.31
CA ALA A 45 1.51 0.93 7.17
C ALA A 45 2.42 -0.17 6.57
N VAL A 46 1.81 -1.26 6.09
CA VAL A 46 2.54 -2.37 5.44
C VAL A 46 3.21 -1.92 4.13
N ILE A 47 2.53 -1.06 3.36
CA ILE A 47 3.11 -0.44 2.15
C ILE A 47 4.35 0.37 2.50
N ALA A 48 4.29 1.19 3.56
CA ALA A 48 5.42 1.99 4.01
C ALA A 48 6.60 1.12 4.44
N ASP A 49 6.37 0.04 5.19
CA ASP A 49 7.41 -0.91 5.60
C ASP A 49 8.12 -1.52 4.38
N HIS A 50 7.36 -1.95 3.37
CA HIS A 50 7.93 -2.50 2.14
C HIS A 50 8.63 -1.45 1.27
N ALA A 51 8.16 -0.21 1.26
CA ALA A 51 8.78 0.87 0.49
C ALA A 51 10.18 1.23 1.02
N HIS A 52 10.38 1.18 2.35
CA HIS A 52 11.65 1.49 3.01
C HIS A 52 12.63 0.30 3.06
N ASN A 53 12.13 -0.93 2.92
CA ASN A 53 12.93 -2.15 2.96
C ASN A 53 12.89 -2.93 1.61
N PRO A 54 13.84 -2.67 0.68
CA PRO A 54 13.88 -3.30 -0.64
C PRO A 54 13.98 -4.83 -0.60
N GLN A 55 14.62 -5.39 0.44
CA GLN A 55 14.78 -6.83 0.60
C GLN A 55 13.46 -7.50 1.02
N GLY A 56 12.63 -6.81 1.80
CA GLY A 56 11.31 -7.27 2.19
C GLY A 56 10.30 -7.29 1.03
N ALA A 57 10.46 -6.38 0.06
CA ALA A 57 9.59 -6.27 -1.11
C ALA A 57 9.75 -7.42 -2.13
N LEU A 58 10.94 -8.03 -2.23
CA LEU A 58 11.25 -9.09 -3.19
C LEU A 58 10.91 -10.51 -2.70
N GLY A 59 10.66 -10.67 -1.39
CA GLY A 59 10.32 -11.96 -0.76
C GLY A 59 8.85 -12.03 -0.35
N GLN A 60 8.62 -12.13 0.96
CA GLN A 60 7.27 -12.25 1.54
C GLN A 60 6.33 -11.08 1.19
N GLY A 61 6.88 -9.90 0.84
CA GLY A 61 6.10 -8.74 0.40
C GLY A 61 5.61 -8.81 -1.05
N ALA A 62 6.17 -9.68 -1.90
CA ALA A 62 5.87 -9.70 -3.33
C ALA A 62 4.40 -10.01 -3.62
N ASP A 63 3.79 -10.89 -2.83
CA ASP A 63 2.38 -11.26 -2.99
C ASP A 63 1.45 -10.12 -2.56
N PHE A 64 1.77 -9.44 -1.46
CA PHE A 64 1.04 -8.25 -1.02
C PHE A 64 1.15 -7.11 -2.05
N LEU A 65 2.35 -6.83 -2.55
CA LEU A 65 2.60 -5.78 -3.54
C LEU A 65 1.90 -6.04 -4.88
N ARG A 66 1.71 -7.32 -5.27
CA ARG A 66 0.97 -7.69 -6.49
C ARG A 66 -0.52 -7.38 -6.39
N GLY A 67 -1.08 -7.51 -5.18
CA GLY A 67 -2.50 -7.29 -4.89
C GLY A 67 -2.90 -5.84 -4.58
N LEU A 68 -1.98 -4.89 -4.75
CA LEU A 68 -2.26 -3.47 -4.54
C LEU A 68 -3.18 -2.91 -5.65
N ASP A 69 -4.17 -2.15 -5.23
CA ASP A 69 -4.97 -1.30 -6.13
C ASP A 69 -4.09 -0.16 -6.69
N GLU A 70 -4.63 0.62 -7.63
CA GLU A 70 -3.85 1.68 -8.27
C GLU A 70 -3.44 2.80 -7.28
N THR A 71 -4.30 3.12 -6.33
CA THR A 71 -4.06 4.13 -5.29
C THR A 71 -2.88 3.73 -4.42
N GLU A 72 -2.88 2.50 -3.92
CA GLU A 72 -1.82 1.91 -3.11
C GLU A 72 -0.51 1.76 -3.90
N ARG A 73 -0.59 1.45 -5.20
CA ARG A 73 0.59 1.35 -6.06
C ARG A 73 1.24 2.71 -6.29
N GLN A 74 0.45 3.77 -6.42
CA GLN A 74 0.99 5.14 -6.48
C GLN A 74 1.65 5.51 -5.16
N LEU A 75 1.00 5.20 -4.02
CA LEU A 75 1.56 5.43 -2.69
C LEU A 75 2.90 4.70 -2.50
N PHE A 76 2.97 3.43 -2.87
CA PHE A 76 4.21 2.64 -2.81
C PHE A 76 5.33 3.27 -3.62
N ARG A 77 5.06 3.69 -4.87
CA ARG A 77 6.06 4.34 -5.73
C ARG A 77 6.63 5.60 -5.09
N VAL A 78 5.75 6.50 -4.65
CA VAL A 78 6.16 7.76 -4.01
C VAL A 78 6.95 7.50 -2.73
N ALA A 79 6.48 6.59 -1.87
CA ALA A 79 7.19 6.24 -0.64
C ALA A 79 8.57 5.63 -0.95
N HIS A 80 8.65 4.72 -1.92
CA HIS A 80 9.91 4.06 -2.28
C HIS A 80 10.93 5.03 -2.87
N ASP A 81 10.49 5.89 -3.80
CA ASP A 81 11.35 6.90 -4.42
C ASP A 81 11.82 7.93 -3.39
N SER A 82 10.93 8.40 -2.50
CA SER A 82 11.30 9.34 -1.44
C SER A 82 12.30 8.75 -0.43
N ALA A 83 12.15 7.47 -0.07
CA ALA A 83 13.08 6.78 0.82
C ALA A 83 14.46 6.62 0.16
N LYS A 84 14.48 6.29 -1.13
CA LYS A 84 15.72 6.20 -1.93
C LYS A 84 16.40 7.57 -2.03
N ASP A 85 15.68 8.62 -2.39
CA ASP A 85 16.21 9.97 -2.53
C ASP A 85 16.77 10.51 -1.22
N THR A 86 16.11 10.21 -0.10
CA THR A 86 16.59 10.57 1.24
C THR A 86 17.92 9.90 1.57
N ARG A 87 18.11 8.62 1.22
CA ARG A 87 19.38 7.90 1.43
C ARG A 87 20.50 8.41 0.54
N VAL A 88 20.17 8.78 -0.70
CA VAL A 88 21.11 9.45 -1.62
C VAL A 88 21.54 10.80 -1.06
N TRP A 89 20.58 11.61 -0.61
CA TRP A 89 20.84 12.90 0.01
C TRP A 89 21.69 12.79 1.29
N ALA A 90 21.38 11.82 2.15
CA ALA A 90 22.13 11.54 3.38
C ALA A 90 23.57 11.03 3.14
N GLY A 91 23.97 10.84 1.88
CA GLY A 91 25.32 10.40 1.51
C GLY A 91 25.57 8.91 1.70
N GLU A 92 24.56 8.12 2.09
CA GLU A 92 24.68 6.67 2.22
C GLU A 92 24.96 6.00 0.87
N ALA A 93 24.49 6.60 -0.23
CA ALA A 93 24.75 6.12 -1.59
C ALA A 93 26.21 6.30 -2.07
N LYS A 94 27.03 7.10 -1.38
CA LYS A 94 28.44 7.34 -1.73
C LYS A 94 29.44 6.44 -1.00
N LYS A 95 28.99 5.54 -0.10
CA LYS A 95 29.84 4.48 0.45
C LYS A 95 29.95 3.34 -0.57
N LYS A 96 30.80 3.53 -1.58
CA LYS A 96 31.34 2.46 -2.43
C LYS A 96 32.85 2.53 -2.43
#